data_AF-A0A2T6J3I7-F1
#
_entry.id   AF-A0A2T6J3I7-F1
#
_cell.length_a   1.000
_cell.length_b   1.000
_cell.length_c   1.000
_cell.angle_alpha   90.00
_cell.angle_beta   90.00
_cell.angle_gamma   90.00
#
_symmetry.space_group_name_H-M   'P 1'
#
loop_
_entity.id
_entity.type
_entity.pdbx_description
1 polymer ?
#
loop_
_entity_poly.entity_id
_entity_poly.type
_entity_poly.pdbx_seq_one_letter_code
_entity_poly.pdbx_strand_id
1 'polypeptide(L)'
;MQTPPPFLQSVSPESMASASQVPERENFSEWECRWRCAPFPSVCSFGNSSETACPFLVTASTGSALRASRASWNAVRDRIPQTSTKTCACPSACIVFPGRGRCRLARWRIMRRFACLTATFGFGILTLFHILVPSPSQAQPWCKYDLSLTPKETKERNCGFVCPNPWGVEDPHECGEPHPCCCAPVCDKQEATKHAFIGINWSDKYSKLKMSRERMFGILKRNGFSHIKLFSPDGLASIQRVYGSDVHVYVALPNRMLTHLASNEAYALRVIQRQIQPFAHLIRLLIVGNEPLICIKTAEWATKQECGSLNIPAKLLPAMRNVKKSLRQVGLERMPVTTAFNGGILEMSKNPWTPCVADFRDVVKPILRNVWAFLEEQTPPAPFMVNIYSWFAAMAGHITPDISVGVPSASGHVPFDGAYQYYFNFDMQVEMQRVAMCKNNVTHLDLWIGETGWPSADSPRATLTNAYYYFKHVVMRAQGMTLHNATEDTIRTRGLAYPIFLFEAFDEMFKFEIEHGNKFENNFGLFYENGLPKWGTPDGLLALPIPNGTNATESESQKNSAQPRVSARRLDDDF
;
A
#
# COMPACT_ATOMS: atom_id res chain seq x y z
N MET A 1 25.62 -60.58 -48.61
CA MET A 1 25.12 -60.39 -47.23
C MET A 1 24.77 -58.93 -47.07
N GLN A 2 23.62 -58.50 -46.55
CA GLN A 2 22.34 -59.11 -46.23
C GLN A 2 21.43 -57.92 -45.87
N THR A 3 20.29 -57.81 -46.57
CA THR A 3 18.92 -57.39 -46.17
C THR A 3 18.65 -56.77 -44.78
N PRO A 4 17.50 -56.06 -44.54
CA PRO A 4 16.30 -55.93 -45.39
C PRO A 4 15.64 -54.52 -45.47
N PRO A 5 14.60 -54.37 -46.33
CA PRO A 5 13.31 -53.69 -46.03
C PRO A 5 12.13 -54.69 -46.30
N PRO A 6 10.81 -54.37 -46.49
CA PRO A 6 10.11 -53.07 -46.59
C PRO A 6 8.60 -53.00 -46.11
N PHE A 7 7.96 -51.81 -46.28
CA PHE A 7 6.57 -51.50 -46.81
C PHE A 7 5.28 -52.09 -46.17
N LEU A 8 4.04 -51.54 -46.21
CA LEU A 8 3.31 -50.29 -46.58
C LEU A 8 1.80 -50.54 -46.24
N GLN A 9 0.98 -49.47 -46.17
CA GLN A 9 -0.46 -49.35 -46.54
C GLN A 9 -1.51 -48.87 -45.51
N SER A 10 -2.35 -48.01 -46.07
CA SER A 10 -3.44 -47.13 -45.61
C SER A 10 -4.83 -47.74 -45.73
N VAL A 11 -5.80 -47.35 -44.89
CA VAL A 11 -7.25 -47.22 -45.26
C VAL A 11 -7.97 -46.19 -44.36
N SER A 12 -8.77 -45.32 -44.98
CA SER A 12 -9.99 -44.65 -44.46
C SER A 12 -11.01 -44.66 -45.63
N PRO A 13 -12.28 -44.17 -45.55
CA PRO A 13 -13.22 -43.89 -44.46
C PRO A 13 -14.64 -44.53 -44.71
N GLU A 14 -15.61 -44.43 -43.80
CA GLU A 14 -17.04 -44.22 -44.16
C GLU A 14 -17.98 -43.95 -42.97
N SER A 15 -19.07 -43.24 -43.30
CA SER A 15 -20.05 -42.48 -42.52
C SER A 15 -21.18 -43.26 -41.85
N MET A 16 -21.80 -42.71 -40.80
CA MET A 16 -23.26 -42.63 -40.65
C MET A 16 -23.73 -41.65 -39.55
N ALA A 17 -24.93 -41.11 -39.74
CA ALA A 17 -25.44 -39.84 -39.22
C ALA A 17 -26.42 -39.95 -38.03
N SER A 18 -26.66 -38.77 -37.43
CA SER A 18 -27.84 -38.29 -36.68
C SER A 18 -28.23 -38.94 -35.35
N ALA A 19 -28.32 -38.15 -34.28
CA ALA A 19 -29.58 -37.50 -33.85
C ALA A 19 -29.43 -36.73 -32.53
N SER A 20 -29.92 -35.49 -32.55
CA SER A 20 -30.52 -34.68 -31.48
C SER A 20 -30.57 -35.20 -30.03
N GLN A 21 -30.19 -34.36 -29.06
CA GLN A 21 -31.13 -33.72 -28.11
C GLN A 21 -30.39 -32.78 -27.14
N VAL A 22 -30.97 -31.59 -26.96
CA VAL A 22 -30.72 -30.65 -25.84
C VAL A 22 -31.59 -31.08 -24.66
N PRO A 23 -31.08 -31.06 -23.42
CA PRO A 23 -31.65 -30.21 -22.35
C PRO A 23 -30.53 -29.47 -21.59
N GLU A 24 -30.66 -28.16 -21.38
CA GLU A 24 -31.10 -27.51 -20.14
C GLU A 24 -30.13 -27.55 -18.95
N ARG A 25 -29.72 -26.33 -18.57
CA ARG A 25 -29.24 -25.81 -17.28
C ARG A 25 -28.96 -26.83 -16.16
N GLU A 26 -27.69 -26.89 -15.77
CA GLU A 26 -27.32 -27.16 -14.38
C GLU A 26 -26.20 -26.22 -13.90
N ASN A 27 -26.33 -25.84 -12.63
CA ASN A 27 -25.50 -24.94 -11.85
C ASN A 27 -24.06 -25.46 -11.74
N PHE A 28 -23.06 -24.59 -11.97
CA PHE A 28 -21.68 -24.85 -11.57
C PHE A 28 -21.48 -24.48 -10.10
N SER A 29 -21.62 -25.47 -9.23
CA SER A 29 -21.07 -25.46 -7.87
C SER A 29 -19.72 -26.19 -7.82
N GLU A 30 -18.76 -25.57 -7.14
CA GLU A 30 -17.61 -26.18 -6.47
C GLU A 30 -16.58 -26.96 -7.30
N TRP A 31 -15.48 -26.27 -7.64
CA TRP A 31 -14.22 -26.92 -7.99
C TRP A 31 -13.38 -27.14 -6.72
N GLU A 32 -13.39 -28.37 -6.20
CA GLU A 32 -12.47 -28.83 -5.15
C GLU A 32 -11.04 -29.02 -5.71
N CYS A 33 -10.09 -28.25 -5.15
CA CYS A 33 -8.66 -28.46 -5.33
C CYS A 33 -8.18 -29.65 -4.47
N ARG A 34 -7.79 -30.74 -5.13
CA ARG A 34 -7.09 -31.89 -4.52
C ARG A 34 -5.68 -31.50 -4.02
N TRP A 35 -5.43 -31.63 -2.72
CA TRP A 35 -4.08 -31.82 -2.18
C TRP A 35 -3.91 -33.23 -1.61
N ARG A 36 -2.83 -33.89 -2.01
CA ARG A 36 -2.43 -35.23 -1.56
C ARG A 36 -1.98 -35.19 -0.10
N CYS A 37 -2.55 -36.06 0.73
CA CYS A 37 -2.04 -36.41 2.06
C CYS A 37 -1.57 -37.86 2.08
N ALA A 38 -0.52 -38.14 2.85
CA ALA A 38 -0.15 -39.47 3.35
C ALA A 38 0.64 -39.30 4.69
N PRO A 39 0.69 -40.29 5.59
CA PRO A 39 -0.45 -40.94 6.28
C PRO A 39 -0.27 -41.09 7.82
N PHE A 40 -1.40 -41.01 8.56
CA PHE A 40 -1.82 -41.72 9.82
C PHE A 40 -0.92 -41.73 11.11
N PRO A 41 -1.43 -42.05 12.34
CA PRO A 41 -2.74 -42.65 12.67
C PRO A 41 -3.62 -42.04 13.80
N SER A 42 -4.94 -42.06 13.52
CA SER A 42 -6.11 -42.45 14.34
C SER A 42 -6.20 -42.16 15.85
N VAL A 43 -7.30 -41.48 16.27
CA VAL A 43 -8.28 -41.94 17.30
C VAL A 43 -9.68 -41.39 16.98
N CYS A 44 -10.71 -42.19 17.28
CA CYS A 44 -12.09 -42.21 16.79
C CYS A 44 -13.10 -41.14 17.31
N SER A 45 -14.01 -40.75 16.41
CA SER A 45 -15.50 -40.75 16.42
C SER A 45 -16.41 -40.20 17.53
N PHE A 46 -17.61 -39.83 17.05
CA PHE A 46 -18.91 -39.42 17.64
C PHE A 46 -19.08 -37.89 17.80
N GLY A 47 -20.15 -37.23 17.32
CA GLY A 47 -21.38 -37.64 16.64
C GLY A 47 -22.50 -36.61 16.92
N ASN A 48 -22.97 -35.93 15.87
CA ASN A 48 -24.28 -35.31 15.58
C ASN A 48 -25.18 -34.55 16.58
N SER A 49 -26.00 -33.68 15.95
CA SER A 49 -27.30 -33.06 16.31
C SER A 49 -27.28 -31.95 17.36
N SER A 50 -27.57 -30.67 17.05
CA SER A 50 -28.78 -30.00 16.52
C SER A 50 -29.76 -29.55 17.61
N GLU A 51 -30.40 -28.40 17.33
CA GLU A 51 -31.59 -27.80 17.97
C GLU A 51 -31.34 -26.88 19.19
N THR A 52 -31.39 -25.55 19.00
CA THR A 52 -32.57 -24.64 19.04
C THR A 52 -33.26 -24.52 20.39
N ALA A 53 -33.13 -23.34 21.04
CA ALA A 53 -34.22 -22.43 21.42
C ALA A 53 -33.75 -21.42 22.50
N CYS A 54 -33.98 -20.13 22.22
CA CYS A 54 -34.05 -19.02 23.19
C CYS A 54 -35.29 -19.17 24.12
N PRO A 55 -35.73 -18.20 24.97
CA PRO A 55 -35.19 -16.87 25.34
C PRO A 55 -35.37 -16.52 26.86
N PHE A 56 -35.15 -15.24 27.18
CA PHE A 56 -35.54 -14.42 28.35
C PHE A 56 -34.56 -14.36 29.54
N LEU A 57 -33.85 -13.23 29.76
CA LEU A 57 -34.29 -11.99 30.44
C LEU A 57 -34.88 -12.25 31.84
N VAL A 58 -34.17 -11.82 32.89
CA VAL A 58 -34.58 -10.73 33.80
C VAL A 58 -33.44 -10.43 34.79
N THR A 59 -33.21 -9.12 34.92
CA THR A 59 -32.40 -8.35 35.84
C THR A 59 -32.84 -8.41 37.31
N ALA A 60 -31.89 -8.30 38.25
CA ALA A 60 -31.96 -7.55 39.54
C ALA A 60 -30.90 -8.14 40.50
N SER A 61 -29.79 -7.47 40.79
CA SER A 61 -29.58 -6.33 41.69
C SER A 61 -29.32 -6.71 43.16
N THR A 62 -28.28 -6.10 43.73
CA THR A 62 -27.98 -5.93 45.17
C THR A 62 -27.55 -7.21 45.92
N GLY A 63 -26.59 -7.20 46.84
CA GLY A 63 -25.77 -6.16 47.44
C GLY A 63 -24.88 -6.81 48.51
N SER A 64 -23.71 -6.21 48.70
CA SER A 64 -23.05 -5.98 49.99
C SER A 64 -22.79 -7.14 50.97
N ALA A 65 -21.51 -7.52 51.02
CA ALA A 65 -20.65 -7.58 52.21
C ALA A 65 -21.14 -8.34 53.48
N LEU A 66 -20.35 -9.33 53.93
CA LEU A 66 -19.50 -9.22 55.14
C LEU A 66 -18.81 -10.55 55.49
N ARG A 67 -17.49 -10.41 55.77
CA ARG A 67 -16.66 -11.07 56.78
C ARG A 67 -16.51 -12.60 56.82
N ALA A 68 -15.27 -12.99 56.52
CA ALA A 68 -14.30 -13.66 57.40
C ALA A 68 -14.72 -14.99 58.08
N SER A 69 -13.99 -16.07 57.81
CA SER A 69 -12.79 -16.44 58.58
C SER A 69 -12.25 -17.83 58.21
N ARG A 70 -10.91 -17.88 58.06
CA ARG A 70 -9.90 -18.90 58.43
C ARG A 70 -10.23 -20.41 58.50
N ALA A 71 -9.20 -21.13 58.01
CA ALA A 71 -8.65 -22.41 58.48
C ALA A 71 -9.44 -23.67 58.06
N SER A 72 -8.84 -24.82 57.74
CA SER A 72 -7.44 -25.28 57.76
C SER A 72 -7.37 -26.65 57.06
N TRP A 73 -6.24 -26.96 56.39
CA TRP A 73 -5.42 -28.20 56.47
C TRP A 73 -6.15 -29.56 56.26
N ASN A 74 -5.67 -30.57 55.51
CA ASN A 74 -4.31 -31.02 55.21
C ASN A 74 -4.33 -32.28 54.30
N ALA A 75 -3.12 -32.67 53.86
CA ALA A 75 -2.64 -34.02 53.46
C ALA A 75 -2.72 -34.44 51.97
N VAL A 76 -1.72 -35.06 51.31
CA VAL A 76 -0.37 -35.58 51.67
C VAL A 76 0.40 -35.95 50.36
N ARG A 77 1.65 -35.46 50.22
CA ARG A 77 2.95 -36.13 49.88
C ARG A 77 2.98 -37.37 48.94
N ASP A 78 3.99 -37.69 48.12
CA ASP A 78 5.43 -37.34 48.04
C ASP A 78 6.03 -37.92 46.73
N ARG A 79 7.01 -37.27 46.09
CA ARG A 79 8.45 -37.67 46.03
C ARG A 79 9.26 -36.88 44.99
N ILE A 80 10.48 -36.57 45.41
CA ILE A 80 11.55 -35.74 44.81
C ILE A 80 12.75 -36.66 44.46
N PRO A 81 13.75 -36.23 43.65
CA PRO A 81 15.00 -35.63 44.19
C PRO A 81 15.50 -34.41 43.35
N GLN A 82 15.61 -33.19 43.92
CA GLN A 82 16.80 -32.45 44.40
C GLN A 82 18.01 -32.44 43.44
N THR A 83 18.51 -31.27 43.03
CA THR A 83 19.36 -30.36 43.82
C THR A 83 19.21 -28.89 43.32
N SER A 84 18.84 -27.93 44.17
CA SER A 84 19.71 -27.01 44.96
C SER A 84 20.57 -26.10 44.05
N THR A 85 20.33 -24.79 43.89
CA THR A 85 20.29 -23.76 44.95
C THR A 85 19.26 -22.63 44.67
N LYS A 86 18.35 -22.43 45.62
CA LYS A 86 17.58 -21.19 45.89
C LYS A 86 18.46 -20.28 46.79
N THR A 87 18.31 -18.96 46.96
CA THR A 87 17.15 -18.04 47.10
C THR A 87 17.75 -16.61 47.17
N CYS A 88 17.20 -15.56 46.55
CA CYS A 88 16.12 -14.65 47.03
C CYS A 88 16.45 -13.96 48.38
N ALA A 89 16.16 -12.67 48.68
CA ALA A 89 15.21 -11.70 48.13
C ALA A 89 15.55 -10.26 48.61
N CYS A 90 14.95 -9.26 47.94
CA CYS A 90 14.72 -7.87 48.39
C CYS A 90 14.02 -7.78 49.78
N PRO A 91 14.07 -6.65 50.54
CA PRO A 91 13.23 -5.47 50.25
C PRO A 91 13.80 -4.08 50.65
N SER A 92 13.21 -3.06 50.00
CA SER A 92 12.93 -1.67 50.40
C SER A 92 13.68 -0.97 51.56
N ALA A 93 14.26 0.19 51.20
CA ALA A 93 14.39 1.46 51.94
C ALA A 93 14.96 1.46 53.38
N CYS A 94 16.18 2.01 53.53
CA CYS A 94 16.54 2.92 54.63
C CYS A 94 17.89 3.62 54.36
N ILE A 95 17.91 4.92 54.64
CA ILE A 95 19.08 5.80 54.60
C ILE A 95 19.97 5.52 55.81
N VAL A 96 21.29 5.38 55.60
CA VAL A 96 22.31 5.53 56.65
C VAL A 96 23.46 6.37 56.08
N PHE A 97 23.67 7.56 56.65
CA PHE A 97 24.91 8.32 56.52
C PHE A 97 25.85 7.97 57.68
N PRO A 98 27.16 7.88 57.44
CA PRO A 98 28.16 8.30 58.42
C PRO A 98 28.75 9.65 57.99
N GLY A 99 28.70 10.60 58.90
CA GLY A 99 29.16 11.97 58.69
C GLY A 99 30.66 12.19 58.91
N ARG A 100 30.95 13.50 58.93
CA ARG A 100 32.20 14.24 59.24
C ARG A 100 33.10 14.48 58.01
N GLY A 101 33.17 15.70 57.46
CA GLY A 101 32.53 16.93 57.91
C GLY A 101 32.83 18.17 57.06
N ARG A 102 32.00 19.18 57.35
CA ARG A 102 32.13 20.64 57.15
C ARG A 102 31.88 21.22 55.76
N CYS A 103 30.61 21.61 55.58
CA CYS A 103 30.13 22.70 54.74
C CYS A 103 30.67 24.07 55.19
N ARG A 104 30.82 25.01 54.24
CA ARG A 104 30.18 26.35 54.33
C ARG A 104 29.85 26.88 52.94
N LEU A 105 28.60 27.35 52.80
CA LEU A 105 28.12 28.19 51.71
C LEU A 105 28.79 29.57 51.75
N ALA A 106 29.00 30.16 50.57
CA ALA A 106 28.80 31.59 50.37
C ALA A 106 28.31 31.85 48.93
N ARG A 107 27.08 32.35 48.81
CA ARG A 107 26.67 33.19 47.67
C ARG A 107 27.61 34.41 47.63
N TRP A 108 27.84 34.99 46.46
CA TRP A 108 27.74 36.44 46.19
C TRP A 108 27.96 36.70 44.69
N ARG A 109 27.03 37.46 44.10
CA ARG A 109 27.20 38.14 42.80
C ARG A 109 28.18 39.31 42.99
N ILE A 110 28.93 39.70 41.95
CA ILE A 110 29.07 41.09 41.44
C ILE A 110 30.28 41.24 40.47
N MET A 111 30.00 41.88 39.32
CA MET A 111 30.85 42.70 38.42
C MET A 111 32.13 42.13 37.78
N ARG A 112 32.17 42.04 36.44
CA ARG A 112 32.67 43.06 35.47
C ARG A 112 34.16 43.41 35.63
N ARG A 113 34.95 43.05 34.61
CA ARG A 113 35.91 43.89 33.85
C ARG A 113 36.51 43.00 32.73
N PHE A 114 36.18 43.24 31.47
CA PHE A 114 36.87 44.16 30.54
C PHE A 114 38.37 43.87 30.39
N ALA A 115 38.72 43.26 29.26
CA ALA A 115 39.91 43.64 28.50
C ALA A 115 39.60 43.45 27.01
N CYS A 116 39.48 44.59 26.33
CA CYS A 116 39.38 44.74 24.89
C CYS A 116 40.61 44.15 24.18
N LEU A 117 40.38 43.52 23.03
CA LEU A 117 41.25 43.62 21.85
C LEU A 117 40.36 43.38 20.62
N THR A 118 39.72 44.45 20.16
CA THR A 118 39.23 44.61 18.78
C THR A 118 40.24 45.55 18.11
N ALA A 119 40.89 45.24 16.98
CA ALA A 119 40.42 44.83 15.67
C ALA A 119 40.95 45.88 14.69
N THR A 120 41.60 45.44 13.61
CA THR A 120 41.57 46.16 12.33
C THR A 120 41.40 45.13 11.22
N PHE A 121 40.17 45.14 10.70
CA PHE A 121 39.64 44.77 9.40
C PHE A 121 40.53 44.00 8.39
N GLY A 122 40.10 42.78 8.10
CA GLY A 122 40.08 42.20 6.75
C GLY A 122 38.65 41.81 6.42
N PHE A 123 38.05 42.49 5.44
CA PHE A 123 36.70 42.21 4.94
C PHE A 123 36.66 40.83 4.27
N GLY A 124 36.08 39.86 4.97
CA GLY A 124 35.59 38.61 4.40
C GLY A 124 34.13 38.45 4.78
N ILE A 125 33.23 38.66 3.83
CA ILE A 125 31.79 38.50 3.98
C ILE A 125 31.52 37.01 4.26
N LEU A 126 31.47 36.64 5.53
CA LEU A 126 30.82 35.43 6.00
C LEU A 126 29.32 35.74 6.03
N THR A 127 28.66 35.55 4.89
CA THR A 127 27.21 35.41 4.83
C THR A 127 26.84 34.19 5.68
N LEU A 128 26.53 34.42 6.95
CA LEU A 128 25.70 33.53 7.74
C LEU A 128 24.33 33.50 7.04
N PHE A 129 24.13 32.49 6.18
CA PHE A 129 22.78 32.05 5.87
C PHE A 129 22.19 31.55 7.18
N HIS A 130 21.40 32.42 7.84
CA HIS A 130 20.31 31.95 8.66
C HIS A 130 19.37 31.18 7.74
N ILE A 131 19.61 29.87 7.63
CA ILE A 131 18.62 28.94 7.14
C ILE A 131 17.46 29.08 8.13
N LEU A 132 16.41 29.78 7.70
CA LEU A 132 15.09 29.70 8.30
C LEU A 132 14.72 28.22 8.28
N VAL A 133 14.86 27.57 9.43
CA VAL A 133 14.36 26.22 9.66
C VAL A 133 12.84 26.35 9.62
N PRO A 134 12.14 25.70 8.65
CA PRO A 134 10.70 25.61 8.72
C PRO A 134 10.32 24.87 10.01
N SER A 135 9.31 25.40 10.69
CA SER A 135 8.73 24.89 11.95
C SER A 135 8.43 23.38 11.93
N PRO A 136 8.36 22.72 13.11
CA PRO A 136 8.14 21.29 13.17
C PRO A 136 6.76 20.87 12.64
N SER A 137 6.80 19.85 11.77
CA SER A 137 5.79 18.81 11.49
C SER A 137 4.34 19.25 11.29
N GLN A 138 3.94 19.42 10.02
CA GLN A 138 2.53 19.33 9.62
C GLN A 138 2.31 18.03 8.86
N ALA A 139 1.76 17.10 9.62
CA ALA A 139 0.59 16.31 9.30
C ALA A 139 -0.05 16.47 7.90
N GLN A 140 -0.02 15.48 6.96
CA GLN A 140 -0.61 15.57 5.59
C GLN A 140 -0.67 17.03 5.15
N PRO A 141 0.48 17.73 5.01
CA PRO A 141 0.63 19.13 5.44
C PRO A 141 -0.41 20.10 4.88
N TRP A 142 -1.06 19.68 3.80
CA TRP A 142 -2.06 20.37 3.04
C TRP A 142 -3.50 19.89 3.22
N CYS A 143 -3.92 19.00 4.13
CA CYS A 143 -5.35 18.65 4.30
C CYS A 143 -5.77 18.63 5.79
N LYS A 144 -6.88 19.31 6.12
CA LYS A 144 -7.42 19.39 7.48
C LYS A 144 -8.90 18.99 7.54
N TYR A 145 -9.19 18.04 8.41
CA TYR A 145 -10.57 17.67 8.76
C TYR A 145 -11.10 18.58 9.87
N ASP A 146 -12.36 18.98 9.76
CA ASP A 146 -13.08 19.67 10.82
C ASP A 146 -13.68 18.65 11.80
N LEU A 147 -12.89 18.26 12.79
CA LEU A 147 -13.31 17.30 13.83
C LEU A 147 -14.18 17.94 14.91
N SER A 148 -14.49 19.24 14.82
CA SER A 148 -15.36 19.93 15.76
C SER A 148 -16.85 19.79 15.43
N LEU A 149 -17.17 19.29 14.23
CA LEU A 149 -18.54 19.07 13.79
C LEU A 149 -19.27 18.07 14.68
N THR A 150 -20.47 18.45 15.09
CA THR A 150 -21.39 17.54 15.78
C THR A 150 -21.97 16.53 14.78
N PRO A 151 -22.39 15.34 15.24
CA PRO A 151 -23.03 14.36 14.35
C PRO A 151 -24.29 14.91 13.66
N LYS A 152 -25.01 15.85 14.29
CA LYS A 152 -26.16 16.52 13.66
C LYS A 152 -25.73 17.38 12.47
N GLU A 153 -24.66 18.17 12.64
CA GLU A 153 -24.12 19.01 11.56
C GLU A 153 -23.57 18.18 10.40
N THR A 154 -22.99 17.01 10.65
CA THR A 154 -22.49 16.13 9.58
C THR A 154 -23.63 15.55 8.74
N LYS A 155 -24.78 15.21 9.35
CA LYS A 155 -26.00 14.82 8.62
C LYS A 155 -26.65 15.97 7.90
N GLU A 156 -26.78 17.14 8.53
CA GLU A 156 -27.32 18.34 7.86
C GLU A 156 -26.52 18.73 6.61
N ARG A 157 -25.19 18.50 6.64
CA ARG A 157 -24.30 18.69 5.49
C ARG A 157 -24.27 17.52 4.51
N ASN A 158 -25.03 16.46 4.77
CA ASN A 158 -25.06 15.22 3.99
C ASN A 158 -23.64 14.65 3.74
N CYS A 159 -22.82 14.59 4.80
CA CYS A 159 -21.41 14.21 4.68
C CYS A 159 -21.17 12.72 4.36
N GLY A 160 -22.20 11.89 4.26
CA GLY A 160 -22.04 10.46 3.99
C GLY A 160 -23.04 9.62 4.76
N PHE A 161 -23.04 8.32 4.48
CA PHE A 161 -23.93 7.37 5.13
C PHE A 161 -23.16 6.49 6.10
N VAL A 162 -23.83 6.10 7.17
CA VAL A 162 -23.24 5.25 8.22
C VAL A 162 -23.54 3.77 8.01
N CYS A 163 -24.47 3.44 7.12
CA CYS A 163 -24.82 2.06 6.82
C CYS A 163 -25.35 1.87 5.40
N PRO A 164 -25.57 0.62 4.99
CA PRO A 164 -25.83 0.25 3.62
C PRO A 164 -27.10 0.80 2.99
N ASN A 165 -26.96 1.80 2.11
CA ASN A 165 -27.86 1.90 0.99
C ASN A 165 -27.26 2.64 -0.22
N PRO A 166 -26.38 2.00 -1.00
CA PRO A 166 -25.85 2.62 -2.21
C PRO A 166 -26.92 2.72 -3.33
N TRP A 167 -28.09 2.09 -3.17
CA TRP A 167 -29.15 1.96 -4.19
C TRP A 167 -30.51 2.59 -3.79
N GLY A 168 -30.60 3.30 -2.66
CA GLY A 168 -31.65 4.24 -2.24
C GLY A 168 -33.09 3.71 -2.04
N VAL A 169 -33.41 3.10 -0.88
CA VAL A 169 -34.81 2.83 -0.48
C VAL A 169 -35.12 2.90 1.05
N GLU A 170 -34.12 2.95 1.94
CA GLU A 170 -34.29 3.12 3.40
C GLU A 170 -33.58 4.41 3.86
N ASP A 171 -33.94 4.98 5.01
CA ASP A 171 -33.23 6.15 5.58
C ASP A 171 -31.74 5.77 5.75
N PRO A 172 -30.81 6.36 4.97
CA PRO A 172 -29.42 5.94 4.97
C PRO A 172 -28.67 6.35 6.27
N HIS A 173 -29.36 7.06 7.16
CA HIS A 173 -28.91 7.43 8.50
C HIS A 173 -29.61 6.64 9.62
N GLU A 174 -30.44 5.64 9.30
CA GLU A 174 -31.14 4.84 10.32
C GLU A 174 -30.17 4.17 11.31
N CYS A 175 -28.96 3.86 10.87
CA CYS A 175 -27.92 3.27 11.70
C CYS A 175 -27.05 4.31 12.44
N GLY A 176 -27.42 5.59 12.42
CA GLY A 176 -26.74 6.67 13.13
C GLY A 176 -26.30 7.86 12.29
N GLU A 177 -25.65 8.79 12.96
CA GLU A 177 -25.21 10.06 12.40
C GLU A 177 -23.76 9.97 11.88
N PRO A 178 -23.41 10.59 10.73
CA PRO A 178 -22.09 10.44 10.11
C PRO A 178 -20.95 10.96 11.00
N HIS A 179 -19.81 10.27 10.97
CA HIS A 179 -18.60 10.77 11.64
C HIS A 179 -18.08 12.05 10.95
N PRO A 180 -17.47 13.03 11.66
CA PRO A 180 -16.89 14.24 11.04
C PRO A 180 -15.90 13.97 9.92
N CYS A 181 -15.14 12.87 10.02
CA CYS A 181 -14.23 12.41 8.96
C CYS A 181 -14.92 12.04 7.64
N CYS A 182 -16.25 11.87 7.63
CA CYS A 182 -17.01 11.69 6.40
C CYS A 182 -17.16 13.00 5.62
N CYS A 183 -17.02 14.16 6.26
CA CYS A 183 -17.03 15.43 5.53
C CYS A 183 -15.72 15.62 4.74
N ALA A 184 -15.80 16.29 3.60
CA ALA A 184 -14.64 16.66 2.80
C ALA A 184 -13.64 17.49 3.64
N PRO A 185 -12.35 17.13 3.64
CA PRO A 185 -11.33 17.94 4.29
C PRO A 185 -11.10 19.25 3.51
N VAL A 186 -10.67 20.28 4.21
CA VAL A 186 -10.15 21.50 3.56
C VAL A 186 -8.69 21.25 3.21
N CYS A 187 -8.36 21.34 1.92
CA CYS A 187 -7.00 21.07 1.45
C CYS A 187 -6.35 22.24 0.70
N ASP A 188 -5.05 22.46 0.95
CA ASP A 188 -4.15 23.28 0.14
C ASP A 188 -3.72 22.50 -1.11
N LYS A 189 -4.50 22.66 -2.17
CA LYS A 189 -4.27 21.98 -3.45
C LYS A 189 -2.97 22.40 -4.13
N GLN A 190 -2.51 23.63 -3.89
CA GLN A 190 -1.26 24.13 -4.48
C GLN A 190 -0.07 23.43 -3.83
N GLU A 191 -0.07 23.31 -2.51
CA GLU A 191 0.98 22.58 -1.80
C GLU A 191 0.95 21.10 -2.17
N ALA A 192 -0.22 20.46 -2.20
CA ALA A 192 -0.36 19.06 -2.64
C ALA A 192 0.25 18.83 -4.04
N THR A 193 0.01 19.75 -4.97
CA THR A 193 0.54 19.67 -6.35
C THR A 193 2.07 19.69 -6.40
N LYS A 194 2.74 20.41 -5.50
CA LYS A 194 4.22 20.45 -5.45
C LYS A 194 4.86 19.12 -5.05
N HIS A 195 4.13 18.32 -4.26
CA HIS A 195 4.61 17.01 -3.78
C HIS A 195 4.09 15.84 -4.59
N ALA A 196 3.09 16.06 -5.44
CA ALA A 196 2.53 15.03 -6.31
C ALA A 196 3.49 14.65 -7.44
N PHE A 197 3.50 13.36 -7.77
CA PHE A 197 4.23 12.83 -8.90
C PHE A 197 3.57 11.55 -9.39
N ILE A 198 3.83 11.20 -10.65
CA ILE A 198 3.41 9.95 -11.27
C ILE A 198 4.65 9.10 -11.45
N GLY A 199 4.73 8.04 -10.65
CA GLY A 199 5.76 7.03 -10.74
C GLY A 199 5.29 5.75 -11.42
N ILE A 200 6.24 4.86 -11.65
CA ILE A 200 5.97 3.55 -12.22
C ILE A 200 6.68 2.46 -11.43
N ASN A 201 5.99 1.35 -11.21
CA ASN A 201 6.55 0.14 -10.65
C ASN A 201 7.41 -0.57 -11.69
N TRP A 202 8.58 -1.04 -11.28
CA TRP A 202 9.47 -1.82 -12.13
C TRP A 202 9.94 -3.09 -11.44
N SER A 203 9.83 -4.19 -12.18
CA SER A 203 10.35 -5.51 -11.86
C SER A 203 10.86 -6.17 -13.14
N ASP A 204 11.87 -7.02 -13.01
CA ASP A 204 12.27 -7.99 -14.04
C ASP A 204 12.21 -9.44 -13.51
N LYS A 205 11.64 -9.64 -12.32
CA LYS A 205 11.57 -10.93 -11.61
C LYS A 205 10.91 -11.99 -12.48
N TYR A 206 9.83 -11.62 -13.17
CA TYR A 206 9.01 -12.52 -13.97
C TYR A 206 9.11 -12.27 -15.48
N SER A 207 10.17 -11.60 -15.92
CA SER A 207 10.45 -11.48 -17.34
C SER A 207 10.90 -12.82 -17.94
N LYS A 208 10.26 -13.22 -19.03
CA LYS A 208 10.61 -14.28 -19.98
C LYS A 208 11.60 -13.85 -21.06
N LEU A 209 11.44 -12.67 -21.67
CA LEU A 209 12.30 -12.17 -22.76
C LEU A 209 13.69 -11.73 -22.27
N LYS A 210 13.89 -11.55 -20.96
CA LYS A 210 15.17 -11.18 -20.34
C LYS A 210 15.82 -9.95 -21.00
N MET A 211 15.00 -8.93 -21.28
CA MET A 211 15.51 -7.64 -21.74
C MET A 211 16.49 -7.06 -20.70
N SER A 212 17.62 -6.51 -21.15
CA SER A 212 18.57 -5.87 -20.24
C SER A 212 17.90 -4.75 -19.45
N ARG A 213 18.22 -4.63 -18.16
CA ARG A 213 17.72 -3.56 -17.28
C ARG A 213 17.96 -2.17 -17.84
N GLU A 214 19.13 -1.92 -18.44
CA GLU A 214 19.47 -0.65 -19.08
C GLU A 214 18.50 -0.30 -20.23
N ARG A 215 18.11 -1.29 -21.05
CA ARG A 215 17.10 -1.09 -22.10
C ARG A 215 15.72 -0.82 -21.52
N MET A 216 15.31 -1.56 -20.49
CA MET A 216 14.02 -1.34 -19.79
C MET A 216 13.95 0.06 -19.20
N PHE A 217 14.97 0.49 -18.44
CA PHE A 217 15.06 1.85 -17.90
C PHE A 217 15.16 2.90 -19.01
N GLY A 218 15.82 2.60 -20.13
CA GLY A 218 15.88 3.51 -21.27
C GLY A 218 14.51 3.75 -21.92
N ILE A 219 13.66 2.72 -21.96
CA ILE A 219 12.26 2.86 -22.40
C ILE A 219 11.50 3.77 -21.44
N LEU A 220 11.60 3.53 -20.12
CA LEU A 220 10.94 4.38 -19.12
C LEU A 220 11.38 5.85 -19.22
N LYS A 221 12.69 6.10 -19.38
CA LYS A 221 13.25 7.45 -19.50
C LYS A 221 12.71 8.19 -20.71
N ARG A 222 12.69 7.53 -21.89
CA ARG A 222 12.16 8.13 -23.12
C ARG A 222 10.65 8.37 -23.09
N ASN A 223 9.93 7.72 -22.18
CA ASN A 223 8.49 7.92 -21.97
C ASN A 223 8.18 8.85 -20.79
N GLY A 224 9.17 9.60 -20.29
CA GLY A 224 8.97 10.68 -19.31
C GLY A 224 8.86 10.23 -17.85
N PHE A 225 9.08 8.94 -17.54
CA PHE A 225 9.09 8.48 -16.15
C PHE A 225 10.39 8.84 -15.46
N SER A 226 10.32 9.71 -14.45
CA SER A 226 11.43 10.10 -13.57
C SER A 226 11.27 9.59 -12.13
N HIS A 227 10.12 9.00 -11.78
CA HIS A 227 9.87 8.40 -10.47
C HIS A 227 9.70 6.88 -10.63
N ILE A 228 10.61 6.09 -10.08
CA ILE A 228 10.63 4.63 -10.28
C ILE A 228 10.63 3.90 -8.94
N LYS A 229 9.62 3.05 -8.73
CA LYS A 229 9.55 2.13 -7.59
C LYS A 229 10.11 0.77 -7.97
N LEU A 230 11.15 0.33 -7.27
CA LEU A 230 11.80 -0.98 -7.45
C LEU A 230 11.34 -1.94 -6.34
N PHE A 231 11.03 -3.20 -6.69
CA PHE A 231 10.67 -4.24 -5.71
C PHE A 231 11.89 -4.87 -4.99
N SER A 232 13.10 -4.56 -5.44
CA SER A 232 14.36 -4.90 -4.77
C SER A 232 15.46 -3.90 -5.13
N PRO A 233 16.60 -3.89 -4.42
CA PRO A 233 17.76 -3.05 -4.76
C PRO A 233 18.48 -3.44 -6.07
N ASP A 234 18.09 -4.54 -6.70
CA ASP A 234 18.86 -5.15 -7.80
C ASP A 234 18.93 -4.23 -9.04
N GLY A 235 17.94 -3.34 -9.23
CA GLY A 235 17.89 -2.39 -10.35
C GLY A 235 18.74 -1.13 -10.19
N LEU A 236 19.31 -0.86 -9.01
CA LEU A 236 19.93 0.44 -8.68
C LEU A 236 21.16 0.80 -9.52
N ALA A 237 22.00 -0.19 -9.86
CA ALA A 237 23.17 0.07 -10.69
C ALA A 237 22.78 0.45 -12.14
N SER A 238 21.80 -0.27 -12.71
CA SER A 238 21.36 -0.05 -14.09
C SER A 238 20.54 1.24 -14.24
N ILE A 239 19.69 1.58 -13.26
CA ILE A 239 18.95 2.84 -13.28
C ILE A 239 19.90 4.04 -13.21
N GLN A 240 20.96 4.00 -12.37
CA GLN A 240 21.98 5.05 -12.31
C GLN A 240 22.71 5.21 -13.65
N ARG A 241 23.06 4.12 -14.34
CA ARG A 241 23.73 4.20 -15.66
C ARG A 241 22.88 4.89 -16.72
N VAL A 242 21.56 4.70 -16.68
CA VAL A 242 20.64 5.22 -17.69
C VAL A 242 20.19 6.65 -17.37
N TYR A 243 19.86 6.90 -16.10
CA TYR A 243 19.30 8.16 -15.66
C TYR A 243 20.34 9.16 -15.16
N GLY A 244 21.54 8.72 -14.77
CA GLY A 244 22.43 9.56 -13.99
C GLY A 244 21.76 9.94 -12.68
N SER A 245 21.63 11.26 -12.43
CA SER A 245 20.90 11.80 -11.27
C SER A 245 19.50 12.31 -11.59
N ASP A 246 19.03 12.17 -12.83
CA ASP A 246 17.73 12.69 -13.31
C ASP A 246 16.55 11.75 -12.95
N VAL A 247 16.61 11.11 -11.78
CA VAL A 247 15.62 10.11 -11.33
C VAL A 247 15.43 10.14 -9.82
N HIS A 248 14.19 9.88 -9.41
CA HIS A 248 13.76 9.66 -8.05
C HIS A 248 13.45 8.18 -7.86
N VAL A 249 14.23 7.49 -7.01
CA VAL A 249 14.10 6.04 -6.81
C VAL A 249 13.45 5.73 -5.47
N TYR A 250 12.50 4.81 -5.49
CA TYR A 250 11.78 4.31 -4.32
C TYR A 250 12.05 2.82 -4.26
N VAL A 251 12.85 2.36 -3.30
CA VAL A 251 13.40 1.00 -3.36
C VAL A 251 12.90 0.16 -2.20
N ALA A 252 12.35 -1.01 -2.55
CA ALA A 252 11.85 -1.95 -1.57
C ALA A 252 12.95 -2.91 -1.08
N LEU A 253 12.83 -3.31 0.19
CA LEU A 253 13.47 -4.48 0.76
C LEU A 253 12.39 -5.57 0.86
N PRO A 254 12.44 -6.62 0.02
CA PRO A 254 11.34 -7.57 -0.15
C PRO A 254 11.06 -8.42 1.10
N ASN A 255 9.84 -8.97 1.18
CA ASN A 255 9.37 -9.78 2.32
C ASN A 255 10.34 -10.90 2.75
N ARG A 256 11.01 -11.54 1.77
CA ARG A 256 12.02 -12.59 2.01
C ARG A 256 13.19 -12.14 2.90
N MET A 257 13.45 -10.84 3.02
CA MET A 257 14.51 -10.28 3.84
C MET A 257 14.05 -9.94 5.27
N LEU A 258 12.73 -9.85 5.52
CA LEU A 258 12.20 -9.29 6.77
C LEU A 258 12.64 -10.07 8.00
N THR A 259 12.67 -11.41 7.93
CA THR A 259 13.15 -12.24 9.05
C THR A 259 14.58 -11.90 9.45
N HIS A 260 15.49 -11.74 8.48
CA HIS A 260 16.89 -11.42 8.76
C HIS A 260 17.09 -9.95 9.14
N LEU A 261 16.38 -9.02 8.50
CA LEU A 261 16.38 -7.61 8.86
C LEU A 261 15.89 -7.39 10.30
N ALA A 262 14.87 -8.12 10.73
CA ALA A 262 14.29 -8.06 12.07
C ALA A 262 15.21 -8.65 13.14
N SER A 263 15.83 -9.80 12.86
CA SER A 263 16.58 -10.58 13.87
C SER A 263 18.06 -10.24 13.96
N ASN A 264 18.65 -9.60 12.95
CA ASN A 264 20.08 -9.40 12.86
C ASN A 264 20.43 -7.97 12.41
N GLU A 265 20.75 -7.10 13.37
CA GLU A 265 21.14 -5.71 13.09
C GLU A 265 22.38 -5.60 12.20
N ALA A 266 23.35 -6.50 12.35
CA ALA A 266 24.55 -6.49 11.52
C ALA A 266 24.22 -6.87 10.06
N TYR A 267 23.23 -7.74 9.84
CA TYR A 267 22.70 -8.01 8.50
C TYR A 267 22.02 -6.77 7.92
N ALA A 268 21.14 -6.11 8.68
CA ALA A 268 20.50 -4.86 8.24
C ALA A 268 21.54 -3.80 7.87
N LEU A 269 22.57 -3.62 8.70
CA LEU A 269 23.66 -2.69 8.42
C LEU A 269 24.40 -3.03 7.12
N ARG A 270 24.75 -4.31 6.90
CA ARG A 270 25.41 -4.74 5.67
C ARG A 270 24.55 -4.52 4.43
N VAL A 271 23.23 -4.77 4.51
CA VAL A 271 22.30 -4.48 3.41
C VAL A 271 22.33 -3.00 3.07
N ILE A 272 22.20 -2.13 4.09
CA ILE A 272 22.22 -0.68 3.88
C ILE A 272 23.58 -0.22 3.30
N GLN A 273 24.70 -0.64 3.89
CA GLN A 273 26.04 -0.24 3.43
C GLN A 273 26.34 -0.70 2.00
N ARG A 274 25.95 -1.92 1.63
CA ARG A 274 26.36 -2.52 0.36
C ARG A 274 25.38 -2.26 -0.78
N GLN A 275 24.08 -2.22 -0.49
CA GLN A 275 23.05 -2.15 -1.53
C GLN A 275 22.37 -0.78 -1.62
N ILE A 276 22.32 -0.02 -0.53
CA ILE A 276 21.58 1.26 -0.48
C ILE A 276 22.54 2.46 -0.51
N GLN A 277 23.54 2.48 0.36
CA GLN A 277 24.45 3.62 0.54
C GLN A 277 25.13 4.09 -0.76
N PRO A 278 25.60 3.21 -1.66
CA PRO A 278 26.22 3.66 -2.92
C PRO A 278 25.28 4.46 -3.82
N PHE A 279 23.98 4.24 -3.68
CA PHE A 279 22.93 4.84 -4.52
C PHE A 279 22.06 5.85 -3.77
N ALA A 280 22.45 6.23 -2.54
CA ALA A 280 21.62 7.04 -1.65
C ALA A 280 21.23 8.41 -2.23
N HIS A 281 22.03 8.95 -3.14
CA HIS A 281 21.76 10.21 -3.84
C HIS A 281 20.55 10.14 -4.80
N LEU A 282 20.14 8.95 -5.24
CA LEU A 282 18.97 8.71 -6.09
C LEU A 282 17.72 8.39 -5.29
N ILE A 283 17.89 7.81 -4.10
CA ILE A 283 16.82 7.18 -3.32
C ILE A 283 16.06 8.24 -2.51
N ARG A 284 14.74 8.29 -2.71
CA ARG A 284 13.83 9.20 -2.00
C ARG A 284 13.08 8.53 -0.86
N LEU A 285 12.91 7.21 -0.91
CA LEU A 285 12.17 6.44 0.09
C LEU A 285 12.63 4.97 0.09
N LEU A 286 12.76 4.40 1.27
CA LEU A 286 12.92 2.96 1.46
C LEU A 286 11.60 2.31 1.88
N ILE A 287 11.26 1.19 1.25
CA ILE A 287 10.00 0.46 1.47
C ILE A 287 10.32 -0.92 2.04
N VAL A 288 10.05 -1.16 3.32
CA VAL A 288 10.36 -2.42 3.99
C VAL A 288 9.13 -3.33 3.94
N GLY A 289 9.20 -4.35 3.09
CA GLY A 289 8.10 -5.27 2.83
C GLY A 289 7.06 -4.75 1.84
N ASN A 290 6.36 -5.69 1.20
CA ASN A 290 5.22 -5.44 0.33
C ASN A 290 4.04 -6.30 0.79
N GLU A 291 2.93 -5.67 1.12
CA GLU A 291 1.70 -6.29 1.61
C GLU A 291 1.92 -7.24 2.80
N PRO A 292 2.67 -6.83 3.84
CA PRO A 292 3.12 -7.74 4.90
C PRO A 292 1.97 -8.32 5.75
N LEU A 293 0.76 -7.75 5.66
CA LEU A 293 -0.42 -8.15 6.42
C LEU A 293 -1.44 -8.95 5.60
N ILE A 294 -1.18 -9.21 4.32
CA ILE A 294 -2.16 -9.84 3.42
C ILE A 294 -2.63 -11.22 3.91
N CYS A 295 -1.79 -11.93 4.65
CA CYS A 295 -2.12 -13.25 5.17
C CYS A 295 -2.96 -13.23 6.46
N ILE A 296 -3.15 -12.08 7.13
CA ILE A 296 -3.93 -12.01 8.37
C ILE A 296 -5.42 -12.11 8.01
N LYS A 297 -6.06 -13.24 8.38
CA LYS A 297 -7.49 -13.48 8.15
C LYS A 297 -8.31 -13.43 9.45
N THR A 298 -7.74 -13.83 10.58
CA THR A 298 -8.47 -13.96 11.86
C THR A 298 -7.86 -13.12 12.98
N ALA A 299 -8.65 -12.86 14.03
CA ALA A 299 -8.19 -12.16 15.23
C ALA A 299 -7.07 -12.93 15.97
N GLU A 300 -7.11 -14.26 15.93
CA GLU A 300 -6.06 -15.11 16.50
C GLU A 300 -4.71 -14.90 15.79
N TRP A 301 -4.71 -14.95 14.45
CA TRP A 301 -3.51 -14.70 13.65
C TRP A 301 -2.98 -13.29 13.86
N ALA A 302 -3.86 -12.31 13.97
CA ALA A 302 -3.45 -10.93 14.22
C ALA A 302 -2.85 -10.73 15.63
N THR A 303 -3.43 -11.35 16.66
CA THR A 303 -2.94 -11.28 18.04
C THR A 303 -1.53 -11.85 18.15
N LYS A 304 -1.31 -12.99 17.49
CA LYS A 304 0.02 -13.61 17.40
C LYS A 304 0.95 -12.90 16.42
N GLN A 305 0.42 -11.99 15.59
CA GLN A 305 1.05 -11.45 14.39
C GLN A 305 1.55 -12.54 13.44
N GLU A 306 0.95 -13.73 13.50
CA GLU A 306 1.36 -14.96 12.84
C GLU A 306 0.44 -15.27 11.68
N CYS A 307 0.98 -15.17 10.46
CA CYS A 307 0.36 -15.76 9.29
C CYS A 307 1.41 -16.10 8.23
N GLY A 308 1.13 -17.17 7.47
CA GLY A 308 2.06 -17.75 6.50
C GLY A 308 3.29 -18.39 7.15
N SER A 309 4.06 -19.13 6.34
CA SER A 309 5.25 -19.86 6.81
C SER A 309 6.39 -18.97 7.31
N LEU A 310 6.41 -17.70 6.90
CA LEU A 310 7.47 -16.75 7.24
C LEU A 310 7.12 -15.83 8.42
N ASN A 311 5.89 -15.87 8.93
CA ASN A 311 5.42 -15.02 10.02
C ASN A 311 5.76 -13.52 9.78
N ILE A 312 5.44 -13.03 8.57
CA ILE A 312 5.84 -11.71 8.09
C ILE A 312 5.34 -10.55 8.97
N PRO A 313 4.08 -10.53 9.46
CA PRO A 313 3.60 -9.40 10.25
C PRO A 313 4.44 -9.15 11.52
N ALA A 314 4.82 -10.22 12.23
CA ALA A 314 5.66 -10.12 13.43
C ALA A 314 7.08 -9.58 13.16
N LYS A 315 7.57 -9.67 11.91
CA LYS A 315 8.93 -9.22 11.54
C LYS A 315 8.95 -7.80 10.98
N LEU A 316 7.80 -7.25 10.59
CA LEU A 316 7.72 -5.97 9.89
C LEU A 316 8.33 -4.81 10.69
N LEU A 317 7.77 -4.48 11.85
CA LEU A 317 8.19 -3.31 12.62
C LEU A 317 9.63 -3.44 13.16
N PRO A 318 10.08 -4.60 13.67
CA PRO A 318 11.49 -4.79 14.01
C PRO A 318 12.43 -4.59 12.81
N ALA A 319 12.07 -5.09 11.63
CA ALA A 319 12.86 -4.87 10.41
C ALA A 319 12.93 -3.38 10.03
N MET A 320 11.80 -2.66 10.06
CA MET A 320 11.75 -1.22 9.78
C MET A 320 12.65 -0.42 10.75
N ARG A 321 12.59 -0.74 12.04
CA ARG A 321 13.43 -0.11 13.08
C ARG A 321 14.91 -0.38 12.87
N ASN A 322 15.28 -1.62 12.56
CA ASN A 322 16.68 -1.98 12.31
C ASN A 322 17.21 -1.31 11.04
N VAL A 323 16.41 -1.26 9.96
CA VAL A 323 16.75 -0.51 8.74
C VAL A 323 16.97 0.96 9.05
N LYS A 324 16.06 1.61 9.78
CA LYS A 324 16.21 3.01 10.17
C LYS A 324 17.45 3.25 11.05
N LYS A 325 17.73 2.34 11.99
CA LYS A 325 18.94 2.38 12.82
C LYS A 325 20.21 2.27 11.97
N SER A 326 20.24 1.36 11.00
CA SER A 326 21.36 1.21 10.06
C SER A 326 21.58 2.44 9.21
N LEU A 327 20.51 3.09 8.72
CA LEU A 327 20.61 4.36 7.99
C LEU A 327 21.28 5.46 8.83
N ARG A 328 20.92 5.58 10.12
CA ARG A 328 21.58 6.52 11.04
C ARG A 328 23.08 6.24 11.16
N GLN A 329 23.47 4.97 11.29
CA GLN A 329 24.88 4.59 11.44
C GLN A 329 25.74 4.94 10.22
N VAL A 330 25.15 5.04 9.03
CA VAL A 330 25.86 5.39 7.79
C VAL A 330 25.65 6.84 7.35
N GLY A 331 25.07 7.69 8.22
CA GLY A 331 24.84 9.11 7.93
C GLY A 331 23.66 9.41 7.00
N LEU A 332 22.74 8.46 6.81
CA LEU A 332 21.54 8.59 5.96
C LEU A 332 20.24 8.71 6.76
N GLU A 333 20.30 9.29 7.96
CA GLU A 333 19.18 9.34 8.91
C GLU A 333 17.91 10.00 8.36
N ARG A 334 18.07 10.96 7.45
CA ARG A 334 16.96 11.69 6.81
C ARG A 334 16.26 10.91 5.71
N MET A 335 16.77 9.75 5.29
CA MET A 335 16.08 8.89 4.33
C MET A 335 14.86 8.26 5.01
N PRO A 336 13.62 8.54 4.53
CA PRO A 336 12.42 8.00 5.14
C PRO A 336 12.28 6.50 4.88
N VAL A 337 11.67 5.79 5.83
CA VAL A 337 11.40 4.36 5.77
C VAL A 337 9.90 4.14 5.95
N THR A 338 9.26 3.47 4.98
CA THR A 338 7.86 3.07 5.04
C THR A 338 7.68 1.58 4.75
N THR A 339 6.45 1.11 4.64
CA THR A 339 6.04 -0.20 4.13
C THR A 339 4.83 -0.01 3.21
N ALA A 340 4.64 -0.89 2.23
CA ALA A 340 3.48 -0.85 1.35
C ALA A 340 2.44 -1.86 1.83
N PHE A 341 1.23 -1.41 2.18
CA PHE A 341 0.12 -2.29 2.55
C PHE A 341 -0.79 -2.57 1.35
N ASN A 342 -1.53 -3.68 1.37
CA ASN A 342 -2.61 -3.90 0.40
C ASN A 342 -3.92 -3.27 0.88
N GLY A 343 -4.84 -2.95 -0.03
CA GLY A 343 -6.16 -2.42 0.32
C GLY A 343 -6.98 -3.29 1.29
N GLY A 344 -6.71 -4.60 1.37
CA GLY A 344 -7.37 -5.55 2.28
C GLY A 344 -7.06 -5.38 3.77
N ILE A 345 -6.35 -4.32 4.16
CA ILE A 345 -6.31 -3.84 5.54
C ILE A 345 -7.60 -3.12 5.96
N LEU A 346 -8.41 -2.68 4.99
CA LEU A 346 -9.75 -2.14 5.23
C LEU A 346 -10.74 -3.26 5.55
N GLU A 347 -11.75 -2.94 6.35
CA GLU A 347 -12.90 -3.81 6.56
C GLU A 347 -13.78 -3.80 5.31
N MET A 348 -13.83 -4.95 4.64
CA MET A 348 -14.55 -5.13 3.37
C MET A 348 -15.66 -6.19 3.48
N SER A 349 -16.04 -6.64 4.67
CA SER A 349 -17.16 -7.59 4.85
C SER A 349 -18.53 -6.91 4.88
N LYS A 350 -18.58 -5.57 5.00
CA LYS A 350 -19.84 -4.81 5.09
C LYS A 350 -20.08 -4.06 3.78
N ASN A 351 -21.01 -4.56 2.98
CA ASN A 351 -21.48 -3.91 1.74
C ASN A 351 -22.53 -2.85 2.11
N PRO A 352 -22.50 -1.62 1.56
CA PRO A 352 -21.60 -1.05 0.57
C PRO A 352 -20.26 -0.65 1.13
N TRP A 353 -19.28 -0.73 0.25
CA TRP A 353 -17.95 -0.19 0.46
C TRP A 353 -17.91 1.30 0.12
N THR A 354 -18.64 2.14 0.87
CA THR A 354 -18.55 3.59 0.74
C THR A 354 -17.48 4.18 1.67
N PRO A 355 -16.89 5.35 1.35
CA PRO A 355 -15.85 5.92 2.20
C PRO A 355 -16.29 6.24 3.62
N CYS A 356 -17.51 6.72 3.85
CA CYS A 356 -17.99 7.08 5.19
C CYS A 356 -18.15 5.88 6.11
N VAL A 357 -18.46 4.68 5.60
CA VAL A 357 -18.52 3.45 6.42
C VAL A 357 -17.17 2.75 6.54
N ALA A 358 -16.18 3.12 5.73
CA ALA A 358 -14.86 2.51 5.74
C ALA A 358 -14.13 2.73 7.07
N ASP A 359 -13.45 1.67 7.51
CA ASP A 359 -12.50 1.66 8.61
C ASP A 359 -11.51 0.51 8.40
N PHE A 360 -10.37 0.53 9.10
CA PHE A 360 -9.45 -0.60 9.11
C PHE A 360 -10.05 -1.79 9.85
N ARG A 361 -9.65 -3.00 9.47
CA ARG A 361 -10.08 -4.21 10.19
C ARG A 361 -9.57 -4.14 11.62
N ASP A 362 -10.44 -4.45 12.59
CA ASP A 362 -10.08 -4.37 14.02
C ASP A 362 -8.87 -5.23 14.36
N VAL A 363 -8.72 -6.35 13.65
CA VAL A 363 -7.59 -7.26 13.84
C VAL A 363 -6.25 -6.64 13.43
N VAL A 364 -6.20 -5.74 12.43
CA VAL A 364 -4.94 -5.12 11.99
C VAL A 364 -4.66 -3.76 12.64
N LYS A 365 -5.67 -3.08 13.19
CA LYS A 365 -5.54 -1.76 13.84
C LYS A 365 -4.39 -1.68 14.86
N PRO A 366 -4.18 -2.65 15.78
CA PRO A 366 -3.07 -2.58 16.73
C PRO A 366 -1.69 -2.58 16.04
N ILE A 367 -1.54 -3.30 14.94
CA ILE A 367 -0.31 -3.32 14.15
C ILE A 367 -0.13 -1.97 13.45
N LEU A 368 -1.20 -1.46 12.80
CA LEU A 368 -1.18 -0.18 12.11
C LEU A 368 -0.84 0.99 13.04
N ARG A 369 -1.37 1.04 14.26
CA ARG A 369 -1.01 2.08 15.26
C ARG A 369 0.49 2.15 15.52
N ASN A 370 1.13 0.99 15.69
CA ASN A 370 2.58 0.95 15.91
C ASN A 370 3.36 1.37 14.66
N VAL A 371 2.85 1.05 13.46
CA VAL A 371 3.47 1.49 12.21
C VAL A 371 3.29 3.01 12.04
N TRP A 372 2.10 3.57 12.26
CA TRP A 372 1.86 5.01 12.16
C TRP A 372 2.76 5.80 13.11
N ALA A 373 2.89 5.37 14.36
CA ALA A 373 3.83 5.99 15.31
C ALA A 373 5.28 5.96 14.78
N PHE A 374 5.71 4.85 14.18
CA PHE A 374 7.04 4.75 13.55
C PHE A 374 7.19 5.64 12.30
N LEU A 375 6.13 5.84 11.51
CA LEU A 375 6.16 6.73 10.35
C LEU A 375 6.23 8.20 10.79
N GLU A 376 5.49 8.57 11.85
CA GLU A 376 5.42 9.92 12.41
C GLU A 376 6.72 10.34 13.12
N GLU A 377 7.37 9.44 13.86
CA GLU A 377 8.58 9.77 14.65
C GLU A 377 9.82 10.10 13.79
N GLN A 378 9.76 9.88 12.48
CA GLN A 378 10.88 10.15 11.57
C GLN A 378 10.99 11.64 11.23
N THR A 379 12.18 12.08 10.82
CA THR A 379 12.41 13.45 10.32
C THR A 379 13.09 13.39 8.95
N PRO A 380 12.38 13.71 7.85
CA PRO A 380 10.93 13.97 7.79
C PRO A 380 10.07 12.73 8.11
N PRO A 381 8.77 12.90 8.46
CA PRO A 381 7.83 11.79 8.56
C PRO A 381 7.76 10.99 7.27
N ALA A 382 7.59 9.68 7.38
CA ALA A 382 7.43 8.81 6.22
C ALA A 382 5.94 8.69 5.80
N PRO A 383 5.62 8.56 4.51
CA PRO A 383 4.25 8.43 4.05
C PRO A 383 3.66 7.06 4.44
N PHE A 384 2.36 7.00 4.69
CA PHE A 384 1.58 5.77 4.73
C PHE A 384 1.28 5.33 3.29
N MET A 385 1.78 4.16 2.90
CA MET A 385 1.68 3.68 1.52
C MET A 385 0.71 2.50 1.41
N VAL A 386 -0.24 2.58 0.47
CA VAL A 386 -1.23 1.54 0.20
C VAL A 386 -1.32 1.23 -1.29
N ASN A 387 -1.35 -0.04 -1.63
CA ASN A 387 -1.62 -0.56 -2.97
C ASN A 387 -3.14 -0.63 -3.18
N ILE A 388 -3.64 -0.01 -4.24
CA ILE A 388 -5.07 0.13 -4.55
C ILE A 388 -5.34 -0.41 -5.94
N TYR A 389 -6.33 -1.29 -6.10
CA TYR A 389 -6.66 -1.90 -7.39
C TYR A 389 -8.17 -1.98 -7.58
N SER A 390 -8.73 -1.18 -8.49
CA SER A 390 -10.14 -1.34 -8.88
C SER A 390 -10.40 -2.65 -9.60
N TRP A 391 -9.37 -3.25 -10.19
CA TRP A 391 -9.43 -4.53 -10.86
C TRP A 391 -10.10 -5.62 -10.02
N PHE A 392 -9.72 -5.75 -8.74
CA PHE A 392 -10.25 -6.83 -7.89
C PHE A 392 -11.74 -6.64 -7.55
N ALA A 393 -12.20 -5.39 -7.37
CA ALA A 393 -13.62 -5.10 -7.20
C ALA A 393 -14.41 -5.42 -8.48
N ALA A 394 -13.86 -5.07 -9.65
CA ALA A 394 -14.48 -5.38 -10.93
C ALA A 394 -14.55 -6.90 -11.18
N MET A 395 -13.48 -7.64 -10.88
CA MET A 395 -13.43 -9.09 -11.01
C MET A 395 -14.48 -9.78 -10.13
N ALA A 396 -14.64 -9.34 -8.89
CA ALA A 396 -15.62 -9.88 -7.95
C ALA A 396 -17.07 -9.48 -8.29
N GLY A 397 -17.30 -8.65 -9.31
CA GLY A 397 -18.63 -8.19 -9.69
C GLY A 397 -19.24 -7.17 -8.71
N HIS A 398 -18.41 -6.59 -7.86
CA HIS A 398 -18.82 -5.63 -6.83
C HIS A 398 -19.16 -4.24 -7.38
N ILE A 399 -18.51 -3.88 -8.50
CA ILE A 399 -18.66 -2.60 -9.18
C ILE A 399 -18.79 -2.89 -10.67
N THR A 400 -19.57 -2.07 -11.37
CA THR A 400 -19.73 -2.18 -12.83
C THR A 400 -18.41 -1.92 -13.56
N PRO A 401 -18.17 -2.52 -14.74
CA PRO A 401 -16.94 -2.30 -15.49
C PRO A 401 -16.64 -0.82 -15.78
N ASP A 402 -17.69 -0.04 -16.05
CA ASP A 402 -17.64 1.40 -16.31
C ASP A 402 -17.09 2.20 -15.13
N ILE A 403 -17.71 2.10 -13.95
CA ILE A 403 -17.24 2.76 -12.73
C ILE A 403 -15.87 2.24 -12.30
N SER A 404 -15.55 0.98 -12.62
CA SER A 404 -14.25 0.40 -12.26
C SER A 404 -13.07 1.07 -12.96
N VAL A 405 -13.29 1.65 -14.15
CA VAL A 405 -12.26 2.35 -14.94
C VAL A 405 -12.54 3.84 -15.14
N GLY A 406 -13.62 4.39 -14.56
CA GLY A 406 -13.91 5.82 -14.58
C GLY A 406 -14.56 6.32 -15.87
N VAL A 407 -15.27 5.44 -16.61
CA VAL A 407 -16.04 5.85 -17.79
C VAL A 407 -17.52 6.02 -17.43
N PRO A 408 -18.29 6.84 -18.19
CA PRO A 408 -19.71 7.07 -17.89
C PRO A 408 -20.51 5.76 -17.73
N SER A 409 -21.33 5.69 -16.69
CA SER A 409 -22.08 4.47 -16.41
C SER A 409 -23.19 4.22 -17.41
N ALA A 410 -23.20 3.03 -18.00
CA ALA A 410 -24.23 2.63 -18.96
C ALA A 410 -25.62 2.45 -18.31
N SER A 411 -25.67 2.09 -17.02
CA SER A 411 -26.93 1.99 -16.27
C SER A 411 -27.45 3.36 -15.80
N GLY A 412 -26.63 4.41 -15.91
CA GLY A 412 -26.87 5.71 -15.29
C GLY A 412 -26.73 5.71 -13.77
N HIS A 413 -26.42 4.57 -13.14
CA HIS A 413 -26.26 4.50 -11.70
C HIS A 413 -24.82 4.81 -11.29
N VAL A 414 -24.67 5.73 -10.37
CA VAL A 414 -23.38 6.17 -9.84
C VAL A 414 -23.39 5.98 -8.32
N PRO A 415 -22.43 5.21 -7.77
CA PRO A 415 -22.30 5.09 -6.33
C PRO A 415 -22.16 6.47 -5.67
N PHE A 416 -22.88 6.67 -4.57
CA PHE A 416 -22.83 7.91 -3.81
C PHE A 416 -22.70 7.63 -2.32
N ASP A 417 -22.17 8.60 -1.61
CA ASP A 417 -21.99 8.56 -0.17
C ASP A 417 -22.31 9.94 0.40
N GLY A 418 -23.57 10.17 0.72
CA GLY A 418 -24.09 11.50 1.03
C GLY A 418 -24.10 12.40 -0.20
N ALA A 419 -23.43 13.56 -0.11
CA ALA A 419 -23.32 14.54 -1.19
C ALA A 419 -22.26 14.20 -2.26
N TYR A 420 -21.47 13.15 -2.05
CA TYR A 420 -20.32 12.80 -2.89
C TYR A 420 -20.67 11.66 -3.86
N GLN A 421 -20.40 11.85 -5.15
CA GLN A 421 -20.64 10.86 -6.21
C GLN A 421 -19.32 10.29 -6.76
N TYR A 422 -19.29 8.98 -6.99
CA TYR A 422 -18.09 8.24 -7.37
C TYR A 422 -18.22 7.59 -8.75
N TYR A 423 -17.76 8.30 -9.76
CA TYR A 423 -17.72 7.81 -11.14
C TYR A 423 -16.53 6.87 -11.40
N PHE A 424 -15.57 6.85 -10.48
CA PHE A 424 -14.38 6.02 -10.57
C PHE A 424 -14.11 5.33 -9.23
N ASN A 425 -14.13 4.00 -9.22
CA ASN A 425 -13.93 3.19 -8.02
C ASN A 425 -12.57 3.44 -7.34
N PHE A 426 -11.58 3.90 -8.09
CA PHE A 426 -10.29 4.29 -7.53
C PHE A 426 -10.43 5.46 -6.55
N ASP A 427 -11.24 6.48 -6.87
CA ASP A 427 -11.50 7.61 -5.97
C ASP A 427 -12.15 7.12 -4.68
N MET A 428 -13.11 6.21 -4.80
CA MET A 428 -13.78 5.60 -3.65
C MET A 428 -12.77 4.90 -2.75
N GLN A 429 -11.89 4.06 -3.30
CA GLN A 429 -10.87 3.36 -2.52
C GLN A 429 -9.85 4.30 -1.87
N VAL A 430 -9.40 5.35 -2.56
CA VAL A 430 -8.50 6.36 -1.99
C VAL A 430 -9.17 7.07 -0.80
N GLU A 431 -10.43 7.46 -0.95
CA GLU A 431 -11.17 8.15 0.11
C GLU A 431 -11.52 7.22 1.27
N MET A 432 -11.81 5.94 1.02
CA MET A 432 -11.96 4.95 2.08
C MET A 432 -10.71 4.89 2.97
N GLN A 433 -9.51 4.92 2.38
CA GLN A 433 -8.26 4.97 3.16
C GLN A 433 -8.16 6.26 3.97
N ARG A 434 -8.41 7.43 3.36
CA ARG A 434 -8.32 8.73 4.05
C ARG A 434 -9.32 8.85 5.20
N VAL A 435 -10.57 8.43 4.99
CA VAL A 435 -11.61 8.43 6.03
C VAL A 435 -11.24 7.47 7.16
N ALA A 436 -10.78 6.26 6.85
CA ALA A 436 -10.33 5.29 7.85
C ALA A 436 -9.14 5.82 8.66
N MET A 437 -8.16 6.45 8.01
CA MET A 437 -7.03 7.12 8.68
C MET A 437 -7.53 8.21 9.63
N CYS A 438 -8.42 9.09 9.18
CA CYS A 438 -9.00 10.15 9.99
C CYS A 438 -9.74 9.62 11.23
N LYS A 439 -10.59 8.58 11.06
CA LYS A 439 -11.31 7.93 12.18
C LYS A 439 -10.38 7.31 13.23
N ASN A 440 -9.16 6.97 12.84
CA ASN A 440 -8.13 6.42 13.72
C ASN A 440 -7.15 7.50 14.22
N ASN A 441 -7.52 8.79 14.11
CA ASN A 441 -6.71 9.96 14.50
C ASN A 441 -5.38 10.10 13.74
N VAL A 442 -5.31 9.54 12.53
CA VAL A 442 -4.15 9.63 11.63
C VAL A 442 -4.47 10.64 10.54
N THR A 443 -4.56 11.91 10.91
CA THR A 443 -4.74 12.99 9.94
C THR A 443 -3.41 13.56 9.46
N HIS A 444 -2.28 12.99 9.92
CA HIS A 444 -0.97 13.59 9.80
C HIS A 444 0.04 12.85 8.90
N LEU A 445 -0.24 11.61 8.50
CA LEU A 445 0.66 10.89 7.60
C LEU A 445 0.17 11.03 6.18
N ASP A 446 1.04 11.45 5.26
CA ASP A 446 0.72 11.51 3.84
C ASP A 446 0.30 10.13 3.31
N LEU A 447 -0.64 10.07 2.37
CA LEU A 447 -1.18 8.84 1.81
C LEU A 447 -0.65 8.71 0.40
N TRP A 448 0.23 7.72 0.19
CA TRP A 448 0.81 7.43 -1.11
C TRP A 448 0.19 6.17 -1.68
N ILE A 449 -0.10 6.21 -2.98
CA ILE A 449 -0.59 5.02 -3.67
C ILE A 449 0.61 4.24 -4.19
N GLY A 450 0.92 3.14 -3.51
CA GLY A 450 2.13 2.37 -3.72
C GLY A 450 2.13 1.58 -5.01
N GLU A 451 0.95 1.17 -5.46
CA GLU A 451 0.70 0.39 -6.68
C GLU A 451 -0.75 0.60 -7.10
N THR A 452 -0.99 0.76 -8.39
CA THR A 452 -2.33 0.65 -8.97
C THR A 452 -2.29 0.28 -10.44
N GLY A 453 -3.16 -0.61 -10.89
CA GLY A 453 -3.11 -1.08 -12.28
C GLY A 453 -4.38 -1.79 -12.73
N TRP A 454 -4.43 -2.03 -14.04
CA TRP A 454 -5.49 -2.78 -14.69
C TRP A 454 -4.89 -3.68 -15.79
N PRO A 455 -5.12 -5.00 -15.76
CA PRO A 455 -4.55 -5.90 -16.74
C PRO A 455 -5.22 -5.73 -18.11
N SER A 456 -4.44 -5.91 -19.18
CA SER A 456 -4.93 -5.67 -20.54
C SER A 456 -5.47 -6.90 -21.28
N ALA A 457 -5.29 -8.10 -20.72
CA ALA A 457 -5.68 -9.36 -21.36
C ALA A 457 -5.93 -10.49 -20.33
N ASP A 458 -6.35 -11.65 -20.83
CA ASP A 458 -6.54 -12.90 -20.08
C ASP A 458 -7.64 -12.87 -18.99
N SER A 459 -8.64 -12.00 -19.16
CA SER A 459 -9.90 -12.00 -18.41
C SER A 459 -10.95 -11.18 -19.17
N PRO A 460 -12.27 -11.47 -19.09
CA PRO A 460 -13.31 -10.73 -19.82
C PRO A 460 -13.31 -9.21 -19.60
N ARG A 461 -12.85 -8.76 -18.43
CA ARG A 461 -12.75 -7.33 -18.08
C ARG A 461 -11.35 -6.74 -18.32
N ALA A 462 -10.36 -7.60 -18.61
CA ALA A 462 -8.99 -7.22 -18.91
C ALA A 462 -8.87 -6.98 -20.42
N THR A 463 -9.05 -5.73 -20.84
CA THR A 463 -8.94 -5.33 -22.25
C THR A 463 -8.00 -4.14 -22.35
N LEU A 464 -7.37 -3.97 -23.51
CA LEU A 464 -6.53 -2.79 -23.80
C LEU A 464 -7.29 -1.48 -23.56
N THR A 465 -8.57 -1.43 -23.96
CA THR A 465 -9.43 -0.27 -23.76
C THR A 465 -9.65 0.05 -22.28
N ASN A 466 -9.99 -0.96 -21.47
CA ASN A 466 -10.20 -0.76 -20.03
C ASN A 466 -8.90 -0.36 -19.33
N ALA A 467 -7.79 -1.00 -19.68
CA ALA A 467 -6.48 -0.65 -19.16
C ALA A 467 -6.12 0.81 -19.49
N TYR A 468 -6.30 1.23 -20.75
CA TYR A 468 -6.07 2.60 -21.19
C TYR A 468 -6.88 3.62 -20.37
N TYR A 469 -8.21 3.42 -20.26
CA TYR A 469 -9.06 4.34 -19.49
C TYR A 469 -8.68 4.37 -18.00
N TYR A 470 -8.40 3.21 -17.42
CA TYR A 470 -7.97 3.12 -16.03
C TYR A 470 -6.71 3.96 -15.79
N PHE A 471 -5.64 3.72 -16.55
CA PHE A 471 -4.39 4.46 -16.37
C PHE A 471 -4.55 5.95 -16.68
N LYS A 472 -5.30 6.32 -17.72
CA LYS A 472 -5.60 7.72 -18.05
C LYS A 472 -6.29 8.43 -16.88
N HIS A 473 -7.33 7.83 -16.32
CA HIS A 473 -8.10 8.45 -15.25
C HIS A 473 -7.33 8.47 -13.92
N VAL A 474 -6.56 7.43 -13.60
CA VAL A 474 -5.61 7.46 -12.46
C VAL A 474 -4.63 8.63 -12.59
N VAL A 475 -4.03 8.80 -13.77
CA VAL A 475 -3.09 9.90 -14.04
C VAL A 475 -3.76 11.27 -13.84
N MET A 476 -4.95 11.46 -14.43
CA MET A 476 -5.73 12.68 -14.26
C MET A 476 -6.01 12.97 -12.77
N ARG A 477 -6.41 11.95 -12.01
CA ARG A 477 -6.67 12.08 -10.57
C ARG A 477 -5.41 12.41 -9.76
N ALA A 478 -4.29 11.76 -10.05
CA ALA A 478 -3.01 12.04 -9.41
C ALA A 478 -2.54 13.49 -9.64
N GLN A 479 -3.01 14.13 -10.72
CA GLN A 479 -2.75 15.53 -11.06
C GLN A 479 -3.84 16.51 -10.55
N GLY A 480 -4.81 16.02 -9.78
CA GLY A 480 -5.91 16.83 -9.27
C GLY A 480 -6.93 17.23 -10.34
N MET A 481 -7.00 16.54 -11.47
CA MET A 481 -7.99 16.82 -12.52
C MET A 481 -9.34 16.16 -12.20
N THR A 482 -10.40 16.71 -12.80
CA THR A 482 -11.75 16.12 -12.78
C THR A 482 -11.93 15.19 -13.98
N LEU A 483 -12.66 14.08 -13.80
CA LEU A 483 -12.95 13.14 -14.89
C LEU A 483 -14.19 13.54 -15.68
N HIS A 484 -15.18 14.10 -14.98
CA HIS A 484 -16.43 14.58 -15.53
C HIS A 484 -16.53 16.10 -15.39
N ASN A 485 -17.67 16.66 -15.77
CA ASN A 485 -17.92 18.08 -15.58
C ASN A 485 -17.71 18.46 -14.11
N ALA A 486 -17.17 19.65 -13.90
CA ALA A 486 -16.96 20.24 -12.59
C ALA A 486 -18.23 20.29 -11.71
N THR A 487 -19.43 20.16 -12.24
CA THR A 487 -20.65 20.10 -11.43
C THR A 487 -21.06 18.69 -11.02
N GLU A 488 -20.54 17.66 -11.70
CA GLU A 488 -20.87 16.25 -11.50
C GLU A 488 -19.79 15.53 -10.68
N ASP A 489 -18.53 15.93 -10.84
CA ASP A 489 -17.41 15.37 -10.09
C ASP A 489 -17.36 15.97 -8.68
N THR A 490 -18.11 15.37 -7.75
CA THR A 490 -18.26 15.82 -6.37
C THR A 490 -17.50 14.94 -5.37
N ILE A 491 -16.41 14.27 -5.74
CA ILE A 491 -15.62 13.49 -4.76
C ILE A 491 -15.09 14.39 -3.60
N ARG A 492 -14.88 13.82 -2.39
CA ARG A 492 -14.48 14.60 -1.20
C ARG A 492 -13.15 15.31 -1.36
N THR A 493 -12.23 14.70 -2.10
CA THR A 493 -10.86 15.16 -2.30
C THR A 493 -10.65 15.79 -3.68
N ARG A 494 -11.71 16.33 -4.27
CA ARG A 494 -11.66 16.91 -5.61
C ARG A 494 -10.58 17.98 -5.74
N GLY A 495 -9.74 17.84 -6.77
CA GLY A 495 -8.66 18.78 -7.04
C GLY A 495 -7.39 18.51 -6.23
N LEU A 496 -7.37 17.45 -5.43
CA LEU A 496 -6.20 17.05 -4.66
C LEU A 496 -5.28 16.17 -5.51
N ALA A 497 -4.10 16.66 -5.81
CA ALA A 497 -3.03 15.88 -6.42
C ALA A 497 -2.30 15.04 -5.34
N TYR A 498 -1.74 13.89 -5.70
CA TYR A 498 -1.01 13.03 -4.76
C TYR A 498 -0.02 12.08 -5.46
N PRO A 499 1.02 11.62 -4.73
CA PRO A 499 1.96 10.61 -5.21
C PRO A 499 1.33 9.26 -5.53
N ILE A 500 1.67 8.71 -6.69
CA ILE A 500 1.19 7.40 -7.14
C ILE A 500 2.26 6.63 -7.91
N PHE A 501 2.19 5.30 -7.85
CA PHE A 501 2.93 4.41 -8.74
C PHE A 501 1.98 3.55 -9.58
N LEU A 502 2.15 3.60 -10.89
CA LEU A 502 1.43 2.77 -11.85
C LEU A 502 2.04 1.37 -11.86
N PHE A 503 1.19 0.37 -11.69
CA PHE A 503 1.54 -1.05 -11.72
C PHE A 503 1.10 -1.67 -13.05
N GLU A 504 2.02 -2.06 -13.94
CA GLU A 504 3.47 -1.90 -13.83
C GLU A 504 4.13 -1.53 -15.15
N ALA A 505 5.46 -1.36 -15.15
CA ALA A 505 6.19 -0.98 -16.35
C ALA A 505 5.98 -1.97 -17.50
N PHE A 506 6.34 -3.24 -17.29
CA PHE A 506 6.35 -4.23 -18.35
C PHE A 506 5.50 -5.42 -17.97
N ASP A 507 4.90 -6.01 -18.99
CA ASP A 507 4.28 -7.32 -18.89
C ASP A 507 5.28 -8.38 -18.38
N GLU A 508 4.86 -9.12 -17.35
CA GLU A 508 5.66 -10.09 -16.61
C GLU A 508 5.20 -11.52 -16.95
N MET A 509 5.64 -12.06 -18.09
CA MET A 509 5.10 -13.29 -18.70
C MET A 509 5.24 -14.59 -17.89
N PHE A 510 6.00 -14.61 -16.80
CA PHE A 510 6.09 -15.77 -15.90
C PHE A 510 5.37 -15.60 -14.56
N LYS A 511 4.59 -14.52 -14.38
CA LYS A 511 3.97 -14.18 -13.10
C LYS A 511 2.85 -15.16 -12.75
N PHE A 512 2.06 -15.55 -13.73
CA PHE A 512 1.04 -16.60 -13.63
C PHE A 512 1.64 -17.93 -13.17
N GLU A 513 2.68 -18.41 -13.86
CA GLU A 513 3.27 -19.72 -13.66
C GLU A 513 4.00 -19.83 -12.31
N ILE A 514 4.60 -18.74 -11.83
CA ILE A 514 5.50 -18.79 -10.67
C ILE A 514 4.81 -18.44 -9.35
N GLU A 515 3.92 -17.44 -9.30
CA GLU A 515 3.46 -16.90 -8.00
C GLU A 515 1.95 -16.66 -7.88
N HIS A 516 1.23 -16.31 -8.95
CA HIS A 516 -0.11 -15.73 -8.77
C HIS A 516 -1.30 -16.54 -9.32
N GLY A 517 -1.07 -17.59 -10.12
CA GLY A 517 -2.10 -18.57 -10.48
C GLY A 517 -3.29 -18.04 -11.31
N ASN A 518 -3.31 -16.76 -11.69
CA ASN A 518 -4.27 -16.19 -12.63
C ASN A 518 -3.56 -15.59 -13.85
N LYS A 519 -4.03 -15.91 -15.07
CA LYS A 519 -3.34 -15.51 -16.31
C LYS A 519 -3.29 -13.99 -16.54
N PHE A 520 -4.29 -13.23 -16.05
CA PHE A 520 -4.29 -11.77 -16.18
C PHE A 520 -3.08 -11.10 -15.51
N GLU A 521 -2.44 -11.76 -14.53
CA GLU A 521 -1.26 -11.27 -13.82
C GLU A 521 -0.08 -11.01 -14.76
N ASN A 522 -0.01 -11.75 -15.86
CA ASN A 522 1.00 -11.55 -16.90
C ASN A 522 0.86 -10.18 -17.61
N ASN A 523 -0.31 -9.53 -17.52
CA ASN A 523 -0.73 -8.48 -18.45
C ASN A 523 -0.92 -7.08 -17.81
N PHE A 524 -0.30 -6.79 -16.66
CA PHE A 524 -0.40 -5.48 -15.99
C PHE A 524 0.49 -4.38 -16.59
N GLY A 525 1.40 -4.72 -17.50
CA GLY A 525 2.35 -3.77 -18.07
C GLY A 525 1.67 -2.62 -18.81
N LEU A 526 2.22 -1.41 -18.71
CA LEU A 526 1.95 -0.33 -19.68
C LEU A 526 2.67 -0.59 -21.01
N PHE A 527 3.77 -1.31 -20.95
CA PHE A 527 4.50 -1.84 -22.09
C PHE A 527 4.33 -3.36 -22.15
N TYR A 528 4.26 -3.89 -23.37
CA TYR A 528 4.50 -5.31 -23.59
C TYR A 528 5.91 -5.67 -23.12
N GLU A 529 6.17 -6.96 -22.89
CA GLU A 529 7.46 -7.41 -22.38
C GLU A 529 8.63 -7.05 -23.33
N ASN A 530 8.37 -6.99 -24.64
CA ASN A 530 9.35 -6.58 -25.64
C ASN A 530 9.64 -5.06 -25.64
N GLY A 531 8.94 -4.29 -24.81
CA GLY A 531 9.12 -2.86 -24.61
C GLY A 531 8.29 -1.97 -25.52
N LEU A 532 7.44 -2.53 -26.37
CA LEU A 532 6.48 -1.74 -27.14
C LEU A 532 5.35 -1.23 -26.23
N PRO A 533 4.91 0.03 -26.40
CA PRO A 533 3.77 0.53 -25.64
C PRO A 533 2.50 -0.22 -26.04
N LYS A 534 1.62 -0.49 -25.07
CA LYS A 534 0.34 -1.17 -25.34
C LYS A 534 -0.69 -0.31 -26.06
N TRP A 535 -0.55 1.01 -25.94
CA TRP A 535 -1.38 1.98 -26.63
C TRP A 535 -0.53 3.20 -26.98
N GLY A 536 -0.87 3.86 -28.09
CA GLY A 536 -0.27 5.14 -28.48
C GLY A 536 -1.38 6.16 -28.68
N THR A 537 -1.21 7.35 -28.11
CA THR A 537 -2.07 8.50 -28.42
C THR A 537 -1.23 9.62 -29.02
N PRO A 538 -1.82 10.59 -29.74
CA PRO A 538 -1.11 11.77 -30.22
C PRO A 538 -0.33 12.52 -29.12
N ASP A 539 -0.80 12.45 -27.87
CA ASP A 539 -0.20 13.08 -26.68
C ASP A 539 0.73 12.13 -25.89
N GLY A 540 1.12 10.99 -26.47
CA GLY A 540 1.98 9.99 -25.85
C GLY A 540 1.24 8.85 -25.14
N LEU A 541 1.86 8.23 -24.13
CA LEU A 541 1.34 7.01 -23.49
C LEU A 541 0.12 7.27 -22.60
N LEU A 542 0.03 8.42 -21.91
CA LEU A 542 -1.04 8.69 -20.93
C LEU A 542 -1.54 10.14 -20.95
N ALA A 543 -1.23 10.91 -22.00
CA ALA A 543 -1.54 12.34 -22.08
C ALA A 543 -1.13 13.10 -20.81
N LEU A 544 0.02 12.74 -20.21
CA LEU A 544 0.55 13.35 -19.00
C LEU A 544 0.83 14.83 -19.27
N PRO A 545 0.11 15.80 -18.67
CA PRO A 545 0.52 17.19 -18.73
C PRO A 545 1.93 17.32 -18.14
N ILE A 546 2.80 17.93 -18.93
CA ILE A 546 4.14 18.32 -18.55
C ILE A 546 4.00 19.28 -17.36
N PRO A 547 4.61 19.03 -16.19
CA PRO A 547 4.76 20.06 -15.18
C PRO A 547 5.49 21.23 -15.84
N ASN A 548 4.79 22.35 -16.03
CA ASN A 548 5.33 23.55 -16.67
C ASN A 548 6.64 24.00 -15.98
N GLY A 549 7.77 23.60 -16.56
CA GLY A 549 9.06 24.25 -16.39
C GLY A 549 9.19 25.30 -17.49
N THR A 550 9.05 26.55 -17.12
CA THR A 550 9.28 27.73 -17.96
C THR A 550 10.56 27.62 -18.82
N ASN A 551 10.41 27.92 -20.11
CA ASN A 551 11.42 28.33 -21.10
C ASN A 551 12.63 27.40 -21.35
N ALA A 552 12.51 26.55 -22.37
CA ALA A 552 13.62 26.17 -23.22
C ALA A 552 13.23 26.38 -24.69
N THR A 553 13.24 27.64 -25.12
CA THR A 553 13.47 27.95 -26.53
C THR A 553 14.94 27.71 -26.80
N GLU A 554 15.27 26.57 -27.37
CA GLU A 554 16.47 26.44 -28.20
C GLU A 554 16.05 26.15 -29.64
N SER A 555 16.48 27.06 -30.49
CA SER A 555 16.31 27.07 -31.93
C SER A 555 17.13 25.95 -32.57
N GLU A 556 16.50 25.13 -33.41
CA GLU A 556 17.23 24.41 -34.45
C GLU A 556 16.81 24.91 -35.84
N SER A 557 17.67 25.76 -36.38
CA SER A 557 17.82 25.93 -37.82
C SER A 557 18.62 24.77 -38.40
N GLN A 558 18.01 23.96 -39.29
CA GLN A 558 18.45 23.75 -40.68
C GLN A 558 17.98 22.41 -41.28
N LYS A 559 17.11 22.56 -42.29
CA LYS A 559 17.14 21.94 -43.64
C LYS A 559 17.24 20.42 -43.83
N ASN A 560 16.22 19.98 -44.58
CA ASN A 560 16.24 19.06 -45.74
C ASN A 560 16.01 17.56 -45.52
N SER A 561 14.77 17.17 -45.85
CA SER A 561 14.40 16.41 -47.06
C SER A 561 13.72 15.05 -46.85
N ALA A 562 12.65 14.88 -47.64
CA ALA A 562 11.99 13.64 -48.06
C ALA A 562 11.22 12.82 -47.00
N GLN A 563 9.90 13.06 -46.99
CA GLN A 563 8.90 12.03 -46.66
C GLN A 563 9.08 10.79 -47.56
N PRO A 564 8.63 9.62 -47.10
CA PRO A 564 7.47 9.04 -47.78
C PRO A 564 6.32 8.76 -46.82
N ARG A 565 5.14 9.22 -47.25
CA ARG A 565 3.84 8.71 -46.81
C ARG A 565 3.79 7.20 -47.00
N VAL A 566 3.35 6.46 -45.98
CA VAL A 566 2.78 5.12 -46.18
C VAL A 566 1.38 5.09 -45.57
N SER A 567 0.45 4.70 -46.43
CA SER A 567 -1.00 4.66 -46.31
C SER A 567 -1.53 3.65 -45.29
N ALA A 568 -2.71 3.95 -44.75
CA ALA A 568 -3.58 3.00 -44.08
C ALA A 568 -3.93 1.78 -44.98
N ARG A 569 -3.80 0.57 -44.43
CA ARG A 569 -4.52 -0.66 -44.85
C ARG A 569 -5.12 -1.25 -43.58
N ARG A 570 -6.44 -1.18 -43.44
CA ARG A 570 -7.42 -2.26 -43.73
C ARG A 570 -7.16 -3.53 -42.93
N LEU A 571 -8.02 -3.68 -41.92
CA LEU A 571 -8.67 -4.91 -41.48
C LEU A 571 -8.71 -5.97 -42.59
N ASP A 572 -8.22 -7.17 -42.28
CA ASP A 572 -9.01 -8.41 -42.31
C ASP A 572 -8.12 -9.62 -41.93
N ASP A 573 -8.75 -10.51 -41.17
CA ASP A 573 -8.58 -11.97 -41.06
C ASP A 573 -7.50 -12.64 -40.17
N ASP A 574 -8.06 -13.31 -39.14
CA ASP A 574 -7.97 -14.74 -38.82
C ASP A 574 -6.85 -15.33 -37.94
N PHE A 575 -7.34 -15.81 -36.78
CA PHE A 575 -6.84 -16.74 -35.74
C PHE A 575 -5.80 -16.27 -34.71
#